data_AF-A0A3B9I313-F1
#
_entry.id   AF-A0A3B9I313-F1
#
_cell.length_a   1.000
_cell.length_b   1.000
_cell.length_c   1.000
_cell.angle_alpha   90.00
_cell.angle_beta   90.00
_cell.angle_gamma   90.00
#
_symmetry.space_group_name_H-M   'P 1'
#
loop_
_entity.id
_entity.type
_entity.pdbx_description
1 polymer ?
#
loop_
_entity_poly.entity_id
_entity_poly.type
_entity_poly.pdbx_seq_one_letter_code
_entity_poly.pdbx_strand_id
1 'polypeptide(L)' 'YYSKVYDGAFKEIPNFMKDFDKTIRSKGLGGQSFMSFYTTCPKCAEHYGHNYIVLFAKLDNTSLQ' A
#
# COMPACT_ATOMS: atom_id res chain seq x y z
N TYR A 1 8.91 -8.61 -4.70
CA TYR A 1 8.17 -7.37 -4.37
C TYR A 1 6.69 -7.69 -4.30
N TYR A 2 5.95 -7.04 -3.40
CA TYR A 2 4.50 -7.13 -3.31
C TYR A 2 3.90 -5.73 -3.42
N SER A 3 2.78 -5.60 -4.12
CA SER A 3 2.09 -4.32 -4.30
C SER A 3 0.58 -4.49 -4.25
N LYS A 4 -0.12 -3.47 -3.76
CA LYS A 4 -1.57 -3.41 -3.71
C LYS A 4 -2.04 -1.99 -3.93
N VAL A 5 -3.14 -1.85 -4.66
CA VAL A 5 -3.79 -0.56 -4.95
C VAL A 5 -4.97 -0.39 -4.01
N TYR A 6 -5.10 0.81 -3.47
CA TYR A 6 -6.24 1.27 -2.67
C TYR A 6 -6.87 2.46 -3.38
N ASP A 7 -8.20 2.55 -3.35
CA ASP A 7 -8.93 3.75 -3.75
C ASP A 7 -9.46 4.42 -2.49
N GLY A 8 -9.05 5.66 -2.23
CA GLY A 8 -9.50 6.41 -1.06
C GLY A 8 -8.66 7.63 -0.70
N ALA A 9 -9.13 8.40 0.27
CA ALA A 9 -8.54 9.68 0.62
C ALA A 9 -7.14 9.52 1.25
N PHE A 10 -6.32 10.57 1.13
CA PHE A 10 -4.97 10.59 1.71
C PHE A 10 -4.97 10.29 3.23
N LYS A 11 -6.00 10.75 3.95
CA LYS A 11 -6.15 10.48 5.40
C LYS A 11 -6.31 8.99 5.75
N GLU A 12 -6.62 8.15 4.78
CA GLU A 12 -6.86 6.71 4.96
C GLU A 12 -5.59 5.87 4.80
N ILE A 13 -4.47 6.46 4.36
CA ILE A 13 -3.18 5.77 4.19
C ILE A 13 -2.77 4.95 5.42
N PRO A 14 -2.90 5.43 6.68
CA PRO A 14 -2.55 4.61 7.83
C PRO A 14 -3.36 3.32 7.94
N ASN A 15 -4.62 3.33 7.48
CA ASN A 15 -5.47 2.13 7.43
C ASN A 15 -5.02 1.20 6.30
N PHE A 16 -4.69 1.75 5.14
CA PHE A 16 -4.16 0.99 4.01
C PHE A 16 -2.83 0.32 4.36
N MET A 17 -1.93 1.00 5.07
CA MET A 17 -0.66 0.42 5.53
C MET A 17 -0.87 -0.75 6.50
N LYS A 18 -1.84 -0.65 7.42
CA LYS A 18 -2.20 -1.75 8.34
C LYS A 18 -2.78 -2.96 7.59
N ASP A 19 -3.70 -2.71 6.66
CA ASP A 19 -4.28 -3.77 5.83
C ASP A 19 -3.21 -4.43 4.92
N PHE A 20 -2.29 -3.63 4.39
CA PHE A 20 -1.20 -4.09 3.54
C PHE A 20 -0.24 -5.00 4.33
N ASP A 21 0.20 -4.59 5.52
CA ASP A 21 1.04 -5.41 6.41
C ASP A 21 0.32 -6.72 6.80
N LYS A 22 -0.96 -6.65 7.18
CA LYS A 22 -1.77 -7.84 7.46
C LYS A 22 -1.85 -8.78 6.25
N THR A 23 -2.02 -8.24 5.04
CA THR A 23 -2.10 -9.01 3.80
C THR A 23 -0.78 -9.70 3.46
N ILE A 24 0.35 -9.04 3.69
CA ILE A 24 1.68 -9.61 3.47
C ILE A 24 1.95 -10.72 4.49
N ARG A 25 1.69 -10.47 5.78
CA ARG A 25 1.88 -11.46 6.85
C ARG A 25 1.01 -12.69 6.70
N SER A 26 -0.25 -12.54 6.27
CA SER A 26 -1.14 -13.69 6.03
C SER A 26 -0.67 -14.59 4.89
N LYS A 27 0.24 -14.09 4.04
CA LYS A 27 0.89 -14.85 2.97
C LYS A 27 2.22 -15.47 3.39
N GLY A 28 2.59 -15.38 4.68
CA GLY A 28 3.89 -15.85 5.17
C GLY A 28 5.07 -14.99 4.70
N LEU A 29 4.80 -13.79 4.21
CA LEU A 29 5.82 -12.89 3.69
C LEU A 29 6.23 -11.88 4.78
N GLY A 30 7.52 -11.53 4.81
CA GLY A 30 8.06 -10.38 5.55
C GLY A 30 8.45 -9.26 4.59
N GLY A 31 8.37 -8.00 5.01
CA GLY A 31 8.83 -6.86 4.20
C GLY A 31 9.40 -5.74 5.06
N GLN A 32 10.58 -5.25 4.67
CA GLN A 32 11.35 -4.26 5.44
C GLN A 32 11.09 -2.79 5.04
N SER A 33 10.35 -2.51 3.96
CA SER A 33 10.13 -1.13 3.52
C SER A 33 8.82 -0.98 2.78
N PHE A 34 7.96 -0.07 3.25
CA PHE A 34 6.74 0.36 2.58
C PHE A 34 6.99 1.68 1.87
N MET A 35 6.70 1.75 0.58
CA MET A 35 6.60 3.01 -0.14
C MET A 35 5.18 3.18 -0.66
N SER A 36 4.74 4.44 -0.71
CA SER A 36 3.46 4.84 -1.27
C SER A 36 3.70 5.67 -2.53
N PHE A 37 2.93 5.37 -3.58
CA PHE A 37 2.88 6.17 -4.80
C PHE A 37 1.45 6.63 -5.03
N TYR A 38 1.30 7.92 -5.26
CA TYR A 38 0.02 8.57 -5.53
C TYR A 38 -0.07 8.81 -7.03
N THR A 39 -1.13 8.32 -7.66
CA THR A 39 -1.37 8.60 -9.09
C THR A 39 -1.91 10.02 -9.31
N THR A 40 -2.40 10.67 -8.25
CA THR A 40 -3.10 11.95 -8.31
C THR A 40 -2.67 12.88 -7.17
N CYS A 41 -2.70 14.19 -7.43
CA CYS A 41 -2.52 15.21 -6.38
C CYS A 41 -3.72 15.24 -5.41
N PRO A 42 -3.60 15.70 -4.15
CA PRO A 42 -4.72 15.74 -3.20
C PRO A 42 -5.95 16.51 -3.71
N LYS A 43 -5.72 17.65 -4.38
CA LYS A 43 -6.82 18.43 -5.00
C LYS A 43 -7.47 17.71 -6.19
N CYS A 44 -6.67 16.94 -6.93
CA CYS A 44 -7.13 16.14 -8.06
C CYS A 44 -8.06 15.03 -7.55
N ALA A 45 -7.68 14.38 -6.45
CA ALA A 45 -8.49 13.38 -5.77
C ALA A 45 -9.84 13.93 -5.30
N GLU A 46 -9.86 15.13 -4.72
CA GLU A 46 -11.10 15.81 -4.32
C GLU A 46 -12.00 16.14 -5.51
N HIS A 47 -11.41 16.56 -6.64
CA HIS A 47 -12.17 16.90 -7.84
C HIS A 47 -12.76 15.68 -8.55
N TYR A 48 -11.98 14.60 -8.70
CA TYR A 48 -12.39 13.41 -9.44
C TYR A 48 -13.11 12.36 -8.57
N GLY A 49 -13.12 12.52 -7.25
CA GLY A 49 -13.77 11.60 -6.31
C GLY A 49 -13.06 10.26 -6.14
N HIS A 50 -11.88 10.08 -6.76
CA HIS A 50 -11.06 8.87 -6.73
C HIS A 50 -9.60 9.22 -6.46
N ASN A 51 -8.91 8.34 -5.74
CA ASN A 51 -7.49 8.48 -5.49
C ASN A 51 -6.83 7.12 -5.34
N TYR A 52 -6.12 6.71 -6.39
CA TYR A 52 -5.41 5.45 -6.38
C TYR A 52 -4.05 5.58 -5.70
N ILE A 53 -3.94 4.92 -4.56
CA ILE A 53 -2.72 4.85 -3.75
C ILE A 53 -2.12 3.46 -3.92
N VAL A 54 -0.92 3.40 -4.49
CA VAL A 54 -0.16 2.16 -4.65
C VAL A 54 0.77 2.01 -3.45
N LEU A 55 0.57 0.96 -2.66
CA LEU A 55 1.53 0.53 -1.65
C LEU A 55 2.40 -0.58 -2.22
N PHE A 56 3.71 -0.49 -2.00
CA PHE A 56 4.67 -1.49 -2.44
C PHE A 56 5.68 -1.79 -1.35
N ALA A 57 6.00 -3.08 -1.23
CA ALA A 57 7.01 -3.60 -0.33
C ALA A 57 8.04 -4.44 -1.09
N LYS A 58 9.30 -4.25 -0.71
CA LYS A 58 10.33 -5.25 -0.95
C LYS A 58 10.07 -6.40 0.01
N LEU A 59 9.96 -7.61 -0.55
CA LEU A 59 9.82 -8.82 0.25
C LEU A 59 11.21 -9.27 0.68
N ASP A 60 11.31 -9.73 1.92
CA ASP A 60 12.52 -10.36 2.41
C ASP A 60 12.62 -11.76 1.82
N ASN A 61 13.83 -12.16 1.41
CA ASN A 61 14.08 -13.52 0.89
C ASN A 61 14.11 -14.59 2.00
N THR A 62 13.78 -14.25 3.25
CA THR A 62 14.05 -15.09 4.42
C THR A 62 12.85 -15.93 4.87
N SER A 63 11.88 -16.23 4.01
CA SER A 63 10.68 -17.02 4.41
C SER A 63 10.20 -18.01 3.36
N LEU A 64 11.15 -18.70 2.73
CA LEU A 64 10.94 -20.03 2.16
C LEU A 64 11.89 -21.00 2.88
N GLN A 65 11.63 -21.24 4.16
CA GLN A 65 12.01 -22.45 4.87
C GLN A 65 10.78 -23.00 5.56
#